data_AF-A0A9D3NQQ6-F1
#
_entry.id   AF-A0A9D3NQQ6-F1
#
_cell.length_a   1.000
_cell.length_b   1.000
_cell.length_c   1.000
_cell.angle_alpha   90.00
_cell.angle_beta   90.00
_cell.angle_gamma   90.00
#
_symmetry.space_group_name_H-M   'P 1'
#
loop_
_entity.id
_entity.type
_entity.pdbx_description
1 polymer ?
#
loop_
_entity_poly.entity_id
_entity_poly.type
_entity_poly.pdbx_seq_one_letter_code
_entity_poly.pdbx_strand_id
1 'polypeptide(L)'
;MYLFVGVFLALSSLGRFVLLAPLPETQLPLDIKDMEFMRSSDFQEAAESAQSLITKIFIEIPAVHKSLIHTTTLPLDESDLSPLQVLKRSLALPEPSPLQPLSDKFKLDVSLGRIVEGLKLHKTLLKVISDQPHFKPKKPIELLHDLRDAIMHVHKMQHLIKAANGPEKVTESQLREDLAPKLENEYMSQVATHLALIQLRQFSKDVSRSLQSMIISAAEYESQE
;
A
#
# COMPACT_ATOMS: atom_id res chain seq x y z
N MET A 1 16.63 -74.47 0.40
CA MET A 1 17.82 -74.80 1.19
C MET A 1 18.64 -73.53 1.38
N TYR A 2 19.19 -73.37 2.58
CA TYR A 2 19.60 -72.14 3.24
C TYR A 2 20.84 -71.41 2.68
N LEU A 3 20.88 -70.10 3.00
CA LEU A 3 22.01 -69.26 3.42
C LEU A 3 23.26 -69.18 2.53
N PHE A 4 23.62 -67.96 2.13
CA PHE A 4 24.79 -67.33 2.76
C PHE A 4 24.73 -65.80 2.71
N VAL A 5 24.94 -65.22 3.89
CA VAL A 5 25.02 -63.81 4.22
C VAL A 5 26.45 -63.33 3.94
N GLY A 6 26.61 -62.24 3.21
CA GLY A 6 27.88 -61.56 2.99
C GLY A 6 27.78 -60.10 3.39
N VAL A 7 28.18 -59.81 4.62
CA VAL A 7 28.28 -58.47 5.22
C VAL A 7 29.46 -57.73 4.57
N PHE A 8 29.21 -56.54 4.01
CA PHE A 8 30.25 -55.54 3.79
C PHE A 8 29.86 -54.25 4.51
N LEU A 9 30.51 -54.04 5.66
CA LEU A 9 30.58 -52.77 6.36
C LEU A 9 31.57 -51.88 5.62
N ALA A 10 31.07 -50.83 4.97
CA ALA A 10 31.89 -49.69 4.56
C ALA A 10 31.49 -48.49 5.44
N LEU A 11 32.29 -48.26 6.48
CA LEU A 11 32.35 -47.01 7.21
C LEU A 11 33.03 -45.97 6.31
N SER A 12 32.27 -44.99 5.84
CA SER A 12 32.82 -43.73 5.36
C SER A 12 32.13 -42.59 6.10
N SER A 13 32.91 -41.99 6.98
CA SER A 13 32.65 -40.76 7.69
C SER A 13 32.66 -39.55 6.76
N LEU A 14 32.17 -38.43 7.31
CA LEU A 14 32.39 -37.05 6.88
C LEU A 14 31.48 -36.50 5.77
N GLY A 15 30.58 -35.62 6.20
CA GLY A 15 29.83 -34.75 5.31
C GLY A 15 28.64 -34.08 6.00
N ARG A 16 28.79 -33.57 7.23
CA ARG A 16 27.81 -32.62 7.78
C ARG A 16 27.97 -31.33 6.98
N PHE A 17 27.17 -31.18 5.92
CA PHE A 17 26.88 -29.87 5.36
C PHE A 17 26.08 -29.11 6.42
N VAL A 18 26.79 -28.32 7.23
CA VAL A 18 26.19 -27.21 7.95
C VAL A 18 25.70 -26.27 6.85
N LEU A 19 24.41 -26.36 6.56
CA LEU A 19 23.70 -25.41 5.74
C LEU A 19 23.82 -24.07 6.47
N LEU A 20 24.76 -23.23 6.02
CA LEU A 20 24.88 -21.86 6.50
C LEU A 20 23.50 -21.22 6.29
N ALA A 21 22.82 -20.92 7.39
CA ALA A 21 21.65 -20.07 7.35
C ALA A 21 22.07 -18.75 6.65
N PRO A 22 21.24 -18.21 5.74
CA PRO A 22 21.53 -16.92 5.16
C PRO A 22 21.67 -15.90 6.29
N LEU A 23 22.81 -15.22 6.29
CA LEU A 23 23.12 -14.12 7.20
C LEU A 23 21.94 -13.13 7.15
N PRO A 24 21.40 -12.64 8.29
CA PRO A 24 20.45 -11.55 8.25
C PRO A 24 21.14 -10.37 7.56
N GLU A 25 20.59 -9.94 6.42
CA GLU A 25 20.96 -8.67 5.80
C GLU A 25 20.85 -7.60 6.88
N THR A 26 22.00 -7.14 7.34
CA THR A 26 22.08 -6.06 8.30
C THR A 26 21.46 -4.86 7.61
N GLN A 27 20.27 -4.45 8.07
CA GLN A 27 19.66 -3.20 7.65
C GLN A 27 20.70 -2.11 7.89
N LEU A 28 21.24 -1.56 6.80
CA LEU A 28 22.16 -0.42 6.88
C LEU A 28 21.44 0.70 7.64
N PRO A 29 22.13 1.36 8.58
CA PRO A 29 21.50 2.32 9.48
C PRO A 29 20.89 3.45 8.66
N LEU A 30 19.62 3.75 8.96
CA LEU A 30 18.87 4.83 8.36
C LEU A 30 19.64 6.16 8.48
N ASP A 31 19.55 7.01 7.44
CA ASP A 31 20.19 8.34 7.43
C ASP A 31 19.93 9.07 8.75
N ILE A 32 20.99 9.50 9.44
CA ILE A 32 20.92 10.13 10.78
C ILE A 32 19.96 11.33 10.75
N LYS A 33 19.93 12.04 9.62
CA LYS A 33 19.06 13.19 9.43
C LYS A 33 17.57 12.81 9.39
N ASP A 34 17.23 11.70 8.73
CA ASP A 34 15.85 11.19 8.68
C ASP A 34 15.39 10.76 10.07
N MET A 35 16.28 10.11 10.82
CA MET A 35 16.04 9.71 12.22
C MET A 35 15.81 10.93 13.15
N GLU A 36 16.55 12.01 12.98
CA GLU A 36 16.36 13.24 13.77
C GLU A 36 14.98 13.86 13.52
N PHE A 37 14.55 13.96 12.26
CA PHE A 37 13.22 14.47 11.93
C PHE A 37 12.10 13.60 12.49
N MET A 38 12.26 12.27 12.38
CA MET A 38 11.28 11.32 12.92
C MET A 38 11.10 11.53 14.42
N ARG A 39 12.15 11.85 15.19
CA ARG A 39 12.02 12.09 16.65
C ARG A 39 11.29 13.37 17.03
N SER A 40 11.02 14.28 16.09
CA SER A 40 10.32 15.53 16.43
C SER A 40 8.85 15.27 16.76
N SER A 41 8.34 15.94 17.82
CA SER A 41 6.95 15.78 18.27
C SER A 41 5.93 16.09 17.17
N ASP A 42 6.17 17.15 16.39
CA ASP A 42 5.27 17.57 15.31
C ASP A 42 5.19 16.52 14.18
N PHE A 43 6.31 15.83 13.93
CA PHE A 43 6.36 14.75 12.96
C PHE A 43 5.62 13.52 13.49
N GLN A 44 5.87 13.13 14.75
CA GLN A 44 5.19 11.99 15.38
C GLN A 44 3.68 12.18 15.42
N GLU A 45 3.19 13.34 15.86
CA GLU A 45 1.75 13.65 15.87
C GLU A 45 1.13 13.53 14.47
N ALA A 46 1.83 14.04 13.44
CA ALA A 46 1.36 13.95 12.06
C ALA A 46 1.37 12.51 11.53
N ALA A 47 2.41 11.74 11.86
CA ALA A 47 2.55 10.33 11.48
C ALA A 47 1.46 9.47 12.13
N GLU A 48 1.20 9.66 13.42
CA GLU A 48 0.14 8.98 14.17
C GLU A 48 -1.25 9.33 13.64
N SER A 49 -1.49 10.62 13.35
CA SER A 49 -2.76 11.07 12.76
C SER A 49 -2.99 10.46 11.37
N ALA A 50 -1.96 10.46 10.52
CA ALA A 50 -2.00 9.80 9.21
C ALA A 50 -2.24 8.29 9.38
N GLN A 51 -1.54 7.63 10.31
CA GLN A 51 -1.67 6.21 10.59
C GLN A 51 -3.09 5.84 11.03
N SER A 52 -3.70 6.64 11.91
CA SER A 52 -5.07 6.47 12.37
C SER A 52 -6.06 6.56 11.19
N LEU A 53 -5.92 7.59 10.34
CA LEU A 53 -6.78 7.76 9.16
C LEU A 53 -6.59 6.64 8.13
N ILE A 54 -5.36 6.20 7.87
CA ILE A 54 -5.08 5.09 6.96
C ILE A 54 -5.67 3.77 7.48
N THR A 55 -5.62 3.56 8.79
CA THR A 55 -6.24 2.40 9.45
C THR A 55 -7.77 2.46 9.32
N LYS A 56 -8.36 3.64 9.55
CA LYS A 56 -9.80 3.89 9.34
C LYS A 56 -10.21 3.59 7.89
N ILE A 57 -9.51 4.17 6.92
CA ILE A 57 -9.72 3.92 5.48
C ILE A 57 -9.70 2.42 5.19
N PHE A 58 -8.68 1.70 5.66
CA PHE A 58 -8.56 0.26 5.44
C PHE A 58 -9.77 -0.53 5.99
N ILE A 59 -10.26 -0.16 7.18
CA ILE A 59 -11.40 -0.79 7.86
C ILE A 59 -12.73 -0.46 7.16
N GLU A 60 -12.86 0.73 6.58
CA GLU A 60 -14.11 1.19 5.95
C GLU A 60 -14.31 0.67 4.53
N ILE A 61 -13.24 0.33 3.80
CA ILE A 61 -13.32 -0.14 2.41
C ILE A 61 -14.35 -1.26 2.20
N PRO A 62 -14.47 -2.31 3.05
CA PRO A 62 -15.52 -3.31 2.91
C PRO A 62 -16.95 -2.75 2.97
N ALA A 63 -17.21 -1.81 3.88
CA ALA A 63 -18.53 -1.17 4.00
C ALA A 63 -18.81 -0.28 2.79
N VAL A 64 -17.80 0.50 2.34
CA VAL A 64 -17.89 1.33 1.14
C VAL A 64 -18.13 0.45 -0.09
N HIS A 65 -17.34 -0.60 -0.28
CA HIS A 65 -17.51 -1.56 -1.39
C HIS A 65 -18.94 -2.10 -1.44
N LYS A 66 -19.46 -2.62 -0.31
CA LYS A 66 -20.84 -3.13 -0.23
C LYS A 66 -21.90 -2.09 -0.56
N SER A 67 -21.65 -0.81 -0.25
CA SER A 67 -22.57 0.28 -0.55
C SER A 67 -22.54 0.72 -2.01
N LEU A 68 -21.40 0.55 -2.69
CA LEU A 68 -21.17 1.00 -4.07
C LEU A 68 -21.35 -0.10 -5.12
N ILE A 69 -21.19 -1.36 -4.73
CA ILE A 69 -21.17 -2.52 -5.63
C ILE A 69 -22.28 -3.47 -5.19
N HIS A 70 -23.29 -3.59 -6.04
CA HIS A 70 -24.42 -4.52 -5.83
C HIS A 70 -24.32 -5.75 -6.72
N THR A 71 -23.35 -5.77 -7.64
CA THR A 71 -23.06 -6.93 -8.48
C THR A 71 -22.42 -8.04 -7.65
N THR A 72 -23.04 -9.23 -7.62
CA THR A 72 -22.59 -10.38 -6.81
C THR A 72 -21.29 -11.01 -7.32
N THR A 73 -20.91 -10.76 -8.57
CA THR A 73 -19.67 -11.28 -9.20
C THR A 73 -18.43 -10.42 -8.93
N LEU A 74 -18.51 -9.42 -8.05
CA LEU A 74 -17.40 -8.53 -7.68
C LEU A 74 -17.11 -8.55 -6.16
N PRO A 75 -16.90 -9.73 -5.54
CA PRO A 75 -16.64 -9.83 -4.10
C PRO A 75 -15.25 -9.28 -3.72
N LEU A 76 -15.16 -8.56 -2.60
CA LEU A 76 -13.92 -7.89 -2.18
C LEU A 76 -12.85 -8.84 -1.61
N ASP A 77 -13.26 -10.02 -1.16
CA ASP A 77 -12.42 -11.06 -0.55
C ASP A 77 -11.82 -12.04 -1.56
N GLU A 78 -12.24 -12.01 -2.82
CA GLU A 78 -11.60 -12.80 -3.87
C GLU A 78 -10.19 -12.27 -4.15
N SER A 79 -9.23 -13.16 -3.92
CA SER A 79 -7.83 -12.92 -4.25
C SER A 79 -7.55 -13.14 -5.74
N ASP A 80 -8.44 -13.86 -6.43
CA ASP A 80 -8.31 -14.19 -7.83
C ASP A 80 -9.08 -13.21 -8.72
N LEU A 81 -8.36 -12.23 -9.28
CA LEU A 81 -8.90 -11.30 -10.26
C LEU A 81 -8.80 -11.82 -11.70
N SER A 82 -8.48 -13.10 -11.91
CA SER A 82 -8.42 -13.72 -13.24
C SER A 82 -9.69 -13.51 -14.08
N PRO A 83 -10.91 -13.62 -13.52
CA PRO A 83 -12.13 -13.36 -14.27
C PRO A 83 -12.24 -11.92 -14.79
N LEU A 84 -11.59 -10.98 -14.11
CA LEU A 84 -11.63 -9.55 -14.46
C LEU A 84 -10.40 -9.10 -15.26
N GLN A 85 -9.46 -9.98 -15.62
CA GLN A 85 -8.21 -9.57 -16.28
C GLN A 85 -8.45 -8.79 -17.58
N VAL A 86 -9.40 -9.21 -18.40
CA VAL A 86 -9.74 -8.51 -19.65
C VAL A 86 -10.26 -7.10 -19.35
N LEU A 87 -11.13 -6.98 -18.34
CA LEU A 87 -11.71 -5.69 -17.93
C LEU A 87 -10.66 -4.79 -17.26
N LYS A 88 -9.78 -5.34 -16.42
CA LYS A 88 -8.63 -4.63 -15.83
C LYS A 88 -7.74 -4.03 -16.92
N ARG A 89 -7.42 -4.81 -17.97
CA ARG A 89 -6.63 -4.33 -19.11
C ARG A 89 -7.36 -3.24 -19.91
N SER A 90 -8.67 -3.39 -20.13
CA SER A 90 -9.48 -2.39 -20.84
C SER A 90 -9.52 -1.06 -20.08
N LEU A 91 -9.84 -1.10 -18.78
CA LEU A 91 -9.90 0.07 -17.92
C LEU A 91 -8.53 0.74 -17.77
N ALA A 92 -7.46 -0.05 -17.69
CA ALA A 92 -6.08 0.41 -17.58
C ALA A 92 -5.90 1.43 -16.43
N LEU A 93 -6.45 1.11 -15.26
CA LEU A 93 -6.36 2.00 -14.10
C LEU A 93 -4.89 2.20 -13.72
N PRO A 94 -4.42 3.45 -13.55
CA PRO A 94 -3.09 3.72 -13.04
C PRO A 94 -2.92 3.12 -11.64
N GLU A 95 -1.77 2.50 -11.38
CA GLU A 95 -1.40 1.94 -10.07
C GLU A 95 -0.46 2.92 -9.33
N PRO A 96 -0.47 2.99 -7.99
CA PRO A 96 0.45 3.83 -7.23
C PRO A 96 1.90 3.35 -7.39
N SER A 97 2.88 4.23 -7.20
CA SER A 97 4.27 3.78 -7.09
C SER A 97 4.47 2.90 -5.85
N PRO A 98 5.21 1.78 -5.94
CA PRO A 98 5.35 0.85 -4.84
C PRO A 98 6.11 1.49 -3.66
N LEU A 99 5.66 1.20 -2.45
CA LEU A 99 6.37 1.56 -1.23
C LEU A 99 7.42 0.49 -0.88
N GLN A 100 8.50 0.92 -0.25
CA GLN A 100 9.59 0.06 0.19
C GLN A 100 9.96 0.41 1.64
N PRO A 101 10.55 -0.52 2.39
CA PRO A 101 11.14 -0.19 3.68
C PRO A 101 12.18 0.91 3.52
N LEU A 102 12.26 1.78 4.52
CA LEU A 102 13.26 2.84 4.53
C LEU A 102 14.68 2.26 4.52
N SER A 103 15.55 2.85 3.72
CA SER A 103 16.95 2.45 3.54
C SER A 103 17.75 3.58 2.91
N ASP A 104 19.07 3.43 2.78
CA ASP A 104 19.93 4.41 2.08
C ASP A 104 19.45 4.75 0.66
N LYS A 105 18.81 3.78 -0.01
CA LYS A 105 18.29 3.93 -1.38
C LYS A 105 16.84 4.37 -1.42
N PHE A 106 16.12 4.26 -0.30
CA PHE A 106 14.71 4.60 -0.18
C PHE A 106 14.51 5.45 1.06
N LYS A 107 14.78 6.75 0.89
CA LYS A 107 14.80 7.75 1.96
C LYS A 107 13.39 8.18 2.37
N LEU A 108 13.32 8.87 3.50
CA LEU A 108 12.06 9.35 4.07
C LEU A 108 11.27 10.26 3.11
N ASP A 109 11.96 11.19 2.43
CA ASP A 109 11.36 12.09 1.44
C ASP A 109 10.71 11.36 0.27
N VAL A 110 11.39 10.34 -0.27
CA VAL A 110 10.87 9.48 -1.35
C VAL A 110 9.66 8.69 -0.87
N SER A 111 9.73 8.12 0.34
CA SER A 111 8.62 7.37 0.92
C SER A 111 7.37 8.23 1.08
N LEU A 112 7.50 9.40 1.73
CA LEU A 112 6.39 10.33 1.91
C LEU A 112 5.84 10.84 0.56
N GLY A 113 6.73 11.10 -0.41
CA GLY A 113 6.35 11.45 -1.78
C GLY A 113 5.46 10.39 -2.44
N ARG A 114 5.84 9.11 -2.35
CA ARG A 114 5.05 8.00 -2.91
C ARG A 114 3.74 7.76 -2.15
N ILE A 115 3.72 7.97 -0.83
CA ILE A 115 2.48 7.91 -0.04
C ILE A 115 1.50 8.97 -0.55
N VAL A 116 1.92 10.23 -0.65
CA VAL A 116 1.06 11.32 -1.15
C VAL A 116 0.58 11.06 -2.57
N GLU A 117 1.48 10.67 -3.47
CA GLU A 117 1.15 10.33 -4.86
C GLU A 117 0.06 9.27 -4.93
N GLY A 118 0.24 8.15 -4.22
CA GLY A 118 -0.73 7.05 -4.24
C GLY A 118 -2.06 7.43 -3.59
N LEU A 119 -2.07 8.19 -2.48
CA LEU A 119 -3.32 8.64 -1.87
C LEU A 119 -4.09 9.62 -2.77
N LYS A 120 -3.39 10.56 -3.42
CA LYS A 120 -3.99 11.47 -4.42
C LYS A 120 -4.57 10.70 -5.59
N LEU A 121 -3.83 9.73 -6.12
CA LEU A 121 -4.27 8.87 -7.21
C LEU A 121 -5.61 8.20 -6.92
N HIS A 122 -5.73 7.50 -5.77
CA HIS A 122 -6.96 6.80 -5.41
C HIS A 122 -8.12 7.76 -5.13
N LYS A 123 -7.85 8.90 -4.48
CA LYS A 123 -8.87 9.95 -4.28
C LYS A 123 -9.41 10.45 -5.61
N THR A 124 -8.53 10.72 -6.58
CA THR A 124 -8.90 11.20 -7.91
C THR A 124 -9.63 10.12 -8.72
N LEU A 125 -9.19 8.86 -8.67
CA LEU A 125 -9.90 7.72 -9.26
C LEU A 125 -11.34 7.61 -8.75
N LEU A 126 -11.51 7.54 -7.43
CA LEU A 126 -12.82 7.40 -6.82
C LEU A 126 -13.73 8.59 -7.15
N LYS A 127 -13.18 9.81 -7.16
CA LYS A 127 -13.91 11.01 -7.58
C LYS A 127 -14.41 10.89 -9.03
N VAL A 128 -13.50 10.63 -9.98
CA VAL A 128 -13.83 10.55 -11.42
C VAL A 128 -14.85 9.45 -11.72
N ILE A 129 -14.73 8.28 -11.08
CA ILE A 129 -15.68 7.18 -11.24
C ILE A 129 -17.05 7.57 -10.65
N SER A 130 -17.06 8.18 -9.46
CA SER A 130 -18.31 8.57 -8.78
C SER A 130 -19.05 9.75 -9.42
N ASP A 131 -18.38 10.48 -10.32
CA ASP A 131 -18.98 11.57 -11.08
C ASP A 131 -19.67 11.08 -12.37
N GLN A 132 -19.56 9.80 -12.72
CA GLN A 132 -20.23 9.27 -13.90
C GLN A 132 -21.75 9.20 -13.71
N PRO A 133 -22.55 9.54 -14.73
CA PRO A 133 -24.01 9.62 -14.60
C PRO A 133 -24.67 8.24 -14.33
N HIS A 134 -23.98 7.15 -14.67
CA HIS A 134 -24.43 5.78 -14.42
C HIS A 134 -24.08 5.28 -13.01
N PHE A 135 -23.30 6.05 -12.23
CA PHE A 135 -22.93 5.71 -10.87
C PHE A 135 -24.07 6.06 -9.92
N LYS A 136 -25.01 5.12 -9.76
CA LYS A 136 -26.21 5.30 -8.94
C LYS A 136 -26.06 5.16 -7.42
N PRO A 137 -25.01 4.53 -6.83
CA PRO A 137 -24.86 4.57 -5.38
C PRO A 137 -24.28 5.91 -4.91
N LYS A 138 -24.54 6.23 -3.64
CA LYS A 138 -24.04 7.45 -2.98
C LYS A 138 -22.53 7.57 -3.16
N LYS A 139 -22.04 8.76 -3.54
CA LYS A 139 -20.61 9.04 -3.60
C LYS A 139 -19.92 8.67 -2.26
N PRO A 140 -18.71 8.11 -2.26
CA PRO A 140 -17.99 7.74 -1.04
C PRO A 140 -17.37 8.97 -0.36
N ILE A 141 -18.22 9.94 0.04
CA ILE A 141 -17.80 11.26 0.52
C ILE A 141 -16.91 11.15 1.75
N GLU A 142 -17.27 10.31 2.72
CA GLU A 142 -16.50 10.11 3.95
C GLU A 142 -15.09 9.58 3.65
N LEU A 143 -14.99 8.51 2.85
CA LEU A 143 -13.71 7.97 2.40
C LEU A 143 -12.85 9.01 1.64
N LEU A 144 -13.47 9.85 0.80
CA LEU A 144 -12.78 10.93 0.10
C LEU A 144 -12.27 12.04 1.04
N HIS A 145 -13.00 12.32 2.13
CA HIS A 145 -12.58 13.23 3.18
C HIS A 145 -11.42 12.65 3.98
N ASP A 146 -11.51 11.39 4.40
CA ASP A 146 -10.43 10.72 5.13
C ASP A 146 -9.15 10.65 4.30
N LEU A 147 -9.26 10.36 2.99
CA LEU A 147 -8.12 10.42 2.07
C LEU A 147 -7.51 11.83 2.00
N ARG A 148 -8.33 12.88 1.92
CA ARG A 148 -7.87 14.28 1.91
C ARG A 148 -7.12 14.60 3.20
N ASP A 149 -7.66 14.19 4.34
CA ASP A 149 -7.11 14.52 5.64
C ASP A 149 -5.82 13.74 5.89
N ALA A 150 -5.75 12.48 5.47
CA ALA A 150 -4.50 11.70 5.49
C ALA A 150 -3.41 12.37 4.62
N ILE A 151 -3.75 12.82 3.40
CA ILE A 151 -2.82 13.57 2.54
C ILE A 151 -2.30 14.83 3.24
N MET A 152 -3.17 15.56 3.96
CA MET A 152 -2.79 16.77 4.68
C MET A 152 -1.76 16.47 5.79
N HIS A 153 -1.95 15.41 6.57
CA HIS A 153 -0.98 15.02 7.60
C HIS A 153 0.37 14.59 6.99
N VAL A 154 0.36 13.83 5.90
CA VAL A 154 1.61 13.46 5.22
C VAL A 154 2.31 14.69 4.61
N HIS A 155 1.56 15.66 4.10
CA HIS A 155 2.13 16.94 3.67
C HIS A 155 2.76 17.74 4.83
N LYS A 156 2.19 17.70 6.04
CA LYS A 156 2.82 18.28 7.24
C LYS A 156 4.19 17.62 7.49
N MET A 157 4.28 16.30 7.40
CA MET A 157 5.54 15.56 7.54
C MET A 157 6.57 15.97 6.46
N GLN A 158 6.14 16.06 5.19
CA GLN A 158 7.00 16.52 4.09
C GLN A 158 7.53 17.94 4.31
N HIS A 159 6.69 18.85 4.82
CA HIS A 159 7.08 20.22 5.11
C HIS A 159 8.17 20.28 6.19
N LEU A 160 8.03 19.50 7.26
CA LEU A 160 9.02 19.44 8.36
C LEU A 160 10.40 19.02 7.88
N ILE A 161 10.47 18.06 6.95
CA ILE A 161 11.74 17.58 6.37
C ILE A 161 12.21 18.36 5.13
N LYS A 162 11.45 19.39 4.72
CA LYS A 162 11.67 20.18 3.50
C LYS A 162 11.72 19.32 2.22
N ALA A 163 10.95 18.23 2.19
CA ALA A 163 10.81 17.40 1.00
C ALA A 163 10.03 18.14 -0.08
N ALA A 164 10.49 18.03 -1.33
CA ALA A 164 9.71 18.47 -2.46
C ALA A 164 8.50 17.56 -2.66
N ASN A 165 7.38 18.14 -3.08
CA ASN A 165 6.26 17.34 -3.57
C ASN A 165 6.71 16.62 -4.83
N GLY A 166 6.57 15.29 -4.84
CA GLY A 166 6.74 14.51 -6.06
C GLY A 166 5.71 14.95 -7.12
N PRO A 167 6.02 14.78 -8.41
CA PRO A 167 5.07 15.07 -9.47
C PRO A 167 3.80 14.22 -9.29
N GLU A 168 2.66 14.79 -9.63
CA GLU A 168 1.41 14.03 -9.67
C GLU A 168 1.53 12.97 -10.78
N LYS A 169 1.17 11.72 -10.45
CA LYS A 169 1.31 10.61 -11.41
C LYS A 169 0.40 10.75 -12.62
N VAL A 170 -0.85 11.16 -12.37
CA VAL A 170 -1.88 11.42 -13.37
C VAL A 170 -2.76 12.56 -12.86
N THR A 171 -3.01 13.54 -13.70
CA THR A 171 -3.90 14.67 -13.37
C THR A 171 -5.38 14.24 -13.44
N GLU A 172 -6.26 14.95 -12.73
CA GLU A 172 -7.70 14.68 -12.81
C GLU A 172 -8.26 14.80 -14.24
N SER A 173 -7.79 15.78 -15.02
CA SER A 173 -8.22 15.97 -16.42
C SER A 173 -7.81 14.78 -17.28
N GLN A 174 -6.55 14.35 -17.19
CA GLN A 174 -6.07 13.19 -17.95
C GLN A 174 -6.83 11.92 -17.56
N LEU A 175 -7.07 11.71 -16.26
CA LEU A 175 -7.84 10.55 -15.82
C LEU A 175 -9.28 10.61 -16.32
N ARG A 176 -9.91 11.78 -16.36
CA ARG A 176 -11.26 11.94 -16.93
C ARG A 176 -11.28 11.61 -18.41
N GLU A 177 -10.32 12.11 -19.18
CA GLU A 177 -10.21 11.86 -20.61
C GLU A 177 -9.98 10.37 -20.92
N ASP A 178 -9.13 9.70 -20.15
CA ASP A 178 -8.78 8.30 -20.38
C ASP A 178 -9.81 7.31 -19.83
N LEU A 179 -10.41 7.60 -18.66
CA LEU A 179 -11.26 6.65 -17.95
C LEU A 179 -12.74 6.85 -18.27
N ALA A 180 -13.26 8.08 -18.30
CA ALA A 180 -14.70 8.33 -18.44
C ALA A 180 -15.32 7.68 -19.68
N PRO A 181 -14.68 7.71 -20.88
CA PRO A 181 -15.22 7.03 -22.06
C PRO A 181 -15.38 5.51 -21.89
N LYS A 182 -14.61 4.89 -21.00
CA LYS A 182 -14.64 3.44 -20.72
C LYS A 182 -15.71 3.06 -19.70
N LEU A 183 -16.27 4.04 -18.99
CA LEU A 183 -17.30 3.85 -17.97
C LEU A 183 -18.70 3.99 -18.57
N GLU A 184 -18.93 3.39 -19.75
CA GLU A 184 -20.12 3.57 -20.59
C GLU A 184 -21.44 3.15 -19.92
N ASN A 185 -21.36 2.32 -18.88
CA ASN A 185 -22.52 1.78 -18.19
C ASN A 185 -22.21 1.51 -16.71
N GLU A 186 -23.28 1.23 -15.95
CA GLU A 186 -23.24 1.01 -14.51
C GLU A 186 -22.34 -0.19 -14.11
N TYR A 187 -22.27 -1.23 -14.94
CA TYR A 187 -21.40 -2.38 -14.68
C TYR A 187 -19.92 -1.99 -14.80
N MET A 188 -19.53 -1.29 -15.86
CA MET A 188 -18.15 -0.83 -16.03
C MET A 188 -17.72 0.13 -14.91
N SER A 189 -18.62 0.99 -14.45
CA SER A 189 -18.37 1.83 -13.28
C SER A 189 -18.19 1.01 -12.00
N GLN A 190 -19.01 -0.01 -11.76
CA GLN A 190 -18.83 -0.92 -10.62
C GLN A 190 -17.52 -1.70 -10.68
N VAL A 191 -17.12 -2.18 -11.86
CA VAL A 191 -15.83 -2.87 -12.06
C VAL A 191 -14.66 -1.91 -11.78
N ALA A 192 -14.72 -0.68 -12.28
CA ALA A 192 -13.68 0.32 -12.02
C ALA A 192 -13.61 0.67 -10.53
N THR A 193 -14.74 0.86 -9.85
CA THR A 193 -14.80 1.07 -8.40
C THR A 193 -14.23 -0.13 -7.65
N HIS A 194 -14.58 -1.35 -8.03
CA HIS A 194 -14.10 -2.57 -7.40
C HIS A 194 -12.57 -2.65 -7.47
N LEU A 195 -12.00 -2.46 -8.66
CA LEU A 195 -10.55 -2.49 -8.86
C LEU A 195 -9.84 -1.36 -8.11
N ALA A 196 -10.39 -0.14 -8.12
CA ALA A 196 -9.82 0.99 -7.39
C ALA A 196 -9.84 0.78 -5.87
N LEU A 197 -10.91 0.16 -5.32
CA LEU A 197 -11.01 -0.15 -3.89
C LEU A 197 -10.06 -1.29 -3.48
N ILE A 198 -9.84 -2.29 -4.34
CA ILE A 198 -8.83 -3.33 -4.09
C ILE A 198 -7.42 -2.72 -4.08
N GLN A 199 -7.09 -1.90 -5.08
CA GLN A 199 -5.80 -1.20 -5.13
C GLN A 199 -5.60 -0.32 -3.89
N LEU A 200 -6.62 0.47 -3.50
CA LEU A 200 -6.57 1.31 -2.31
C LEU A 200 -6.38 0.45 -1.05
N ARG A 201 -7.10 -0.66 -0.91
CA ARG A 201 -6.98 -1.54 0.27
C ARG A 201 -5.58 -2.11 0.43
N GLN A 202 -4.97 -2.55 -0.67
CA GLN A 202 -3.60 -3.05 -0.65
C GLN A 202 -2.62 -1.92 -0.33
N PHE A 203 -2.77 -0.78 -1.00
CA PHE A 203 -1.93 0.39 -0.77
C PHE A 203 -2.03 0.91 0.67
N SER A 204 -3.22 0.94 1.28
CA SER A 204 -3.40 1.33 2.69
C SER A 204 -2.63 0.43 3.65
N LYS A 205 -2.50 -0.87 3.36
CA LYS A 205 -1.64 -1.76 4.15
C LYS A 205 -0.15 -1.40 4.01
N ASP A 206 0.28 -1.09 2.79
CA ASP A 206 1.66 -0.68 2.52
C ASP A 206 2.00 0.67 3.17
N VAL A 207 1.08 1.63 3.10
CA VAL A 207 1.20 2.94 3.77
C VAL A 207 1.22 2.75 5.28
N SER A 208 0.33 1.92 5.84
CA SER A 208 0.29 1.62 7.28
C SER A 208 1.62 1.07 7.78
N ARG A 209 2.19 0.07 7.09
CA ARG A 209 3.53 -0.45 7.42
C ARG A 209 4.62 0.62 7.34
N SER A 210 4.55 1.47 6.32
CA SER A 210 5.54 2.54 6.12
C SER A 210 5.47 3.59 7.23
N LEU A 211 4.26 4.05 7.57
CA LEU A 211 4.03 5.01 8.66
C LEU A 211 4.40 4.41 10.03
N GLN A 212 4.10 3.14 10.28
CA GLN A 212 4.53 2.46 11.51
C GLN A 212 6.05 2.46 11.66
N SER A 213 6.81 2.27 10.58
CA SER A 213 8.28 2.37 10.64
C SER A 213 8.80 3.79 10.89
N MET A 214 7.94 4.81 10.75
CA MET A 214 8.25 6.21 11.00
C MET A 214 7.84 6.67 12.41
N ILE A 215 6.99 5.90 13.10
CA ILE A 215 6.51 6.19 14.45
C ILE A 215 7.45 5.55 15.46
N ILE A 216 8.06 6.37 16.32
CA ILE A 216 9.02 5.91 17.32
C ILE A 216 8.26 5.64 18.61
N SER A 217 8.21 4.38 19.03
CA SER A 217 7.60 4.01 20.30
C SER A 217 8.50 4.42 21.47
N ALA A 218 7.92 4.94 22.55
CA ALA A 218 8.64 5.36 23.75
C ALA A 218 9.51 4.25 24.40
N ALA A 219 9.30 2.98 24.05
CA ALA A 219 10.05 1.83 24.58
C ALA A 219 11.54 1.78 24.17
N GLU A 220 11.98 2.57 23.19
CA GLU A 220 13.41 2.68 22.85
C GLU A 220 14.20 3.61 23.80
N TYR A 221 13.53 4.33 24.71
CA TYR A 221 14.18 5.26 25.63
C TYR A 221 14.91 4.61 26.81
N GLU A 222 14.53 3.40 27.25
CA GLU A 222 15.08 2.81 28.49
C GLU A 222 16.30 1.91 28.29
N SER A 223 16.81 1.76 27.06
CA SER A 223 17.95 0.87 26.78
C SER A 223 19.26 1.60 26.46
N GLN A 224 19.30 2.93 26.63
CA GLN A 224 20.49 3.75 26.38
C GLN A 224 20.84 4.76 27.49
N GLU A 225 20.19 4.71 28.66
CA GLU A 225 20.70 5.33 29.90
C GLU A 225 21.46 4.30 30.76
#